data_AF-A0A453NTX9-F1
#
_entry.id   AF-A0A453NTX9-F1
#
_cell.length_a   1.000
_cell.length_b   1.000
_cell.length_c   1.000
_cell.angle_alpha   90.00
_cell.angle_beta   90.00
_cell.angle_gamma   90.00
#
_symmetry.space_group_name_H-M   'P 1'
#
loop_
_entity.id
_entity.type
_entity.pdbx_description
1 polymer ?
#
loop_
_entity_poly.entity_id
_entity_poly.type
_entity_poly.pdbx_seq_one_letter_code
_entity_poly.pdbx_strand_id
1 'polypeptide(L)'
;LPEEDMAMLMKCQEEVARLMKEKEDMVRLLKEKEDMVRLLKEKEDMVRLLKEKDDMVDLKKGKVEETQQIVDEEKYRLLKEKDDTIVTLKKEKQEMVRSLKEKEDMVSLLMAKEDMVDLKKVMVEERQRIIDEGNDRLLKEKDDTIFRFTKEKEEMVRLLKEKEDIIRLMKENGDVVRSIQKEDMVNSENGSIKDKKQTTDDGNDRLISEKNTIVVRLTEEKEEMIRLLKEKEDTIRLMKEKEDIFMSSKEKEDNKADLKKGTVGNIKQSTDEDTDTSTKEKGDIIRLMKENEDYNNTIMKLKLDLEALKSLHEENCKLLESKKEDIIKLLADKEDNASMILQLKQDSLTKENEDILRLMKEKEDGNSIIVKVKLEMEALRSSYEEACKLLESKEEDVVRLLADKEDNASVILQLGQELEATKRLHETHSQQLETRASQVKEELEHRIKEVELMLEDSIKRKREFEEVSKSRIQFWEQKGIVVNQFVGLQVQNIQGFEAMFCFS
;
A
#
# COMPACT_ATOMS: atom_id res chain seq x y z
N LEU A 1 60.46 50.05 -97.33
CA LEU A 1 59.36 49.18 -97.82
C LEU A 1 59.28 47.88 -97.01
N PRO A 2 60.19 46.90 -97.11
CA PRO A 2 60.00 45.62 -96.38
C PRO A 2 60.03 45.75 -94.85
N GLU A 3 60.73 46.74 -94.29
CA GLU A 3 60.80 46.95 -92.83
C GLU A 3 59.50 47.49 -92.21
N GLU A 4 58.76 48.33 -92.94
CA GLU A 4 57.52 48.96 -92.47
C GLU A 4 56.42 47.90 -92.25
N ASP A 5 56.24 47.01 -93.24
CA ASP A 5 55.31 45.89 -93.19
C ASP A 5 55.71 44.89 -92.10
N MET A 6 57.01 44.64 -91.93
CA MET A 6 57.53 43.71 -90.92
C MET A 6 57.32 44.26 -89.49
N ALA A 7 57.49 45.57 -89.30
CA ALA A 7 57.19 46.25 -88.03
C ALA A 7 55.68 46.24 -87.72
N MET A 8 54.81 46.48 -88.72
CA MET A 8 53.35 46.33 -88.54
C MET A 8 52.95 44.90 -88.18
N LEU A 9 53.50 43.89 -88.87
CA LEU A 9 53.18 42.49 -88.63
C LEU A 9 53.59 42.04 -87.21
N MET A 10 54.79 42.44 -86.77
CA MET A 10 55.27 42.19 -85.40
C MET A 10 54.36 42.82 -84.35
N LYS A 11 53.89 44.05 -84.58
CA LYS A 11 52.98 44.78 -83.69
C LYS A 11 51.59 44.14 -83.60
N CYS A 12 51.06 43.68 -84.74
CA CYS A 12 49.83 42.86 -84.76
C CYS A 12 50.00 41.54 -84.00
N GLN A 13 51.19 40.92 -84.06
CA GLN A 13 51.49 39.67 -83.37
C GLN A 13 51.54 39.86 -81.84
N GLU A 14 52.08 40.99 -81.35
CA GLU A 14 51.99 41.39 -79.95
C GLU A 14 50.56 41.64 -79.48
N GLU A 15 49.70 42.27 -80.31
CA GLU A 15 48.30 42.52 -79.97
C GLU A 15 47.47 41.23 -79.90
N VAL A 16 47.71 40.28 -80.81
CA VAL A 16 47.10 38.94 -80.74
C VAL A 16 47.56 38.20 -79.47
N ALA A 17 48.83 38.28 -79.10
CA ALA A 17 49.34 37.68 -77.86
C ALA A 17 48.71 38.32 -76.60
N ARG A 18 48.51 39.65 -76.61
CA ARG A 18 47.85 40.40 -75.54
C ARG A 18 46.40 39.96 -75.35
N LEU A 19 45.63 39.89 -76.45
CA LEU A 19 44.24 39.44 -76.48
C LEU A 19 44.07 37.96 -76.09
N MET A 20 45.01 37.10 -76.47
CA MET A 20 45.02 35.69 -76.03
C MET A 20 45.14 35.58 -74.50
N LYS A 21 46.05 36.33 -73.89
CA LYS A 21 46.26 36.34 -72.44
C LYS A 21 45.07 36.93 -71.67
N GLU A 22 44.52 38.04 -72.15
CA GLU A 22 43.30 38.65 -71.60
C GLU A 22 42.11 37.68 -71.65
N LYS A 23 41.99 36.88 -72.72
CA LYS A 23 41.00 35.81 -72.84
C LYS A 23 41.22 34.66 -71.85
N GLU A 24 42.47 34.23 -71.62
CA GLU A 24 42.78 33.21 -70.60
C GLU A 24 42.42 33.69 -69.19
N ASP A 25 42.74 34.95 -68.85
CA ASP A 25 42.39 35.55 -67.57
C ASP A 25 40.87 35.73 -67.40
N MET A 26 40.14 36.06 -68.47
CA MET A 26 38.68 36.08 -68.47
C MET A 26 38.07 34.67 -68.25
N VAL A 27 38.64 33.63 -68.86
CA VAL A 27 38.22 32.23 -68.64
C VAL A 27 38.50 31.79 -67.20
N ARG A 28 39.65 32.18 -66.63
CA ARG A 28 40.01 31.93 -65.23
C ARG A 28 38.98 32.53 -64.27
N LEU A 29 38.64 33.81 -64.48
CA LEU A 29 37.72 34.58 -63.63
C LEU A 29 36.25 34.12 -63.76
N LEU A 30 35.84 33.62 -64.95
CA LEU A 30 34.55 32.95 -65.13
C LEU A 30 34.47 31.65 -64.32
N LYS A 31 35.53 30.84 -64.34
CA LYS A 31 35.59 29.57 -63.61
C LYS A 31 35.56 29.77 -62.10
N GLU A 32 36.29 30.77 -61.61
CA GLU A 32 36.30 31.18 -60.20
C GLU A 32 34.92 31.68 -59.72
N LYS A 33 34.17 32.39 -60.58
CA LYS A 33 32.75 32.72 -60.31
C LYS A 33 31.84 31.50 -60.27
N GLU A 34 32.05 30.52 -61.16
CA GLU A 34 31.25 29.29 -61.20
C GLU A 34 31.49 28.41 -59.96
N ASP A 35 32.73 28.30 -59.50
CA ASP A 35 33.08 27.67 -58.23
C ASP A 35 32.45 28.41 -57.03
N MET A 36 32.49 29.76 -57.03
CA MET A 36 31.85 30.58 -55.99
C MET A 36 30.32 30.41 -55.92
N VAL A 37 29.65 30.30 -57.08
CA VAL A 37 28.21 30.00 -57.16
C VAL A 37 27.90 28.61 -56.61
N ARG A 38 28.74 27.62 -56.88
CA ARG A 38 28.59 26.26 -56.33
C ARG A 38 28.68 26.27 -54.79
N LEU A 39 29.67 26.97 -54.25
CA LEU A 39 29.90 27.12 -52.80
C LEU A 39 28.75 27.85 -52.08
N LEU A 40 28.15 28.87 -52.71
CA LEU A 40 26.98 29.56 -52.17
C LEU A 40 25.76 28.63 -52.10
N LYS A 41 25.53 27.83 -53.13
CA LYS A 41 24.42 26.88 -53.21
C LYS A 41 24.54 25.75 -52.19
N GLU A 42 25.76 25.22 -52.02
CA GLU A 42 26.08 24.23 -50.98
C GLU A 42 25.85 24.77 -49.56
N LYS A 43 26.19 26.04 -49.30
CA LYS A 43 25.83 26.70 -48.02
C LYS A 43 24.32 26.86 -47.83
N GLU A 44 23.58 27.21 -48.88
CA GLU A 44 22.12 27.38 -48.82
C GLU A 44 21.42 26.05 -48.50
N ASP A 45 21.86 24.94 -49.11
CA ASP A 45 21.37 23.59 -48.80
C ASP A 45 21.79 23.10 -47.40
N MET A 46 22.98 23.47 -46.93
CA MET A 46 23.42 23.17 -45.56
C MET A 46 22.57 23.91 -44.50
N VAL A 47 22.19 25.17 -44.77
CA VAL A 47 21.25 25.94 -43.92
C VAL A 47 19.84 25.33 -43.95
N ARG A 48 19.39 24.84 -45.12
CA ARG A 48 18.11 24.13 -45.28
C ARG A 48 18.05 22.87 -44.39
N LEU A 49 19.10 22.04 -44.44
CA LEU A 49 19.23 20.79 -43.66
C LEU A 49 19.36 21.01 -42.15
N LEU A 50 19.99 22.12 -41.72
CA LEU A 50 20.00 22.50 -40.30
C LEU A 50 18.59 22.81 -39.81
N LYS A 51 17.83 23.60 -40.58
CA LYS A 51 16.48 24.00 -40.21
C LYS A 51 15.50 22.82 -40.13
N GLU A 52 15.57 21.90 -41.09
CA GLU A 52 14.80 20.64 -41.08
C GLU A 52 15.16 19.74 -39.89
N LYS A 53 16.42 19.78 -39.42
CA LYS A 53 16.83 19.11 -38.18
C LYS A 53 16.23 19.75 -36.93
N ASP A 54 16.24 21.07 -36.84
CA ASP A 54 15.69 21.80 -35.69
C ASP A 54 14.16 21.58 -35.61
N ASP A 55 13.44 21.70 -36.73
CA ASP A 55 12.00 21.39 -36.84
C ASP A 55 11.69 19.94 -36.38
N MET A 56 12.56 18.97 -36.72
CA MET A 56 12.45 17.58 -36.28
C MET A 56 12.79 17.37 -34.79
N VAL A 57 13.65 18.19 -34.19
CA VAL A 57 13.96 18.17 -32.76
C VAL A 57 12.76 18.69 -31.97
N ASP A 58 12.18 19.82 -32.36
CA ASP A 58 11.00 20.37 -31.69
C ASP A 58 9.77 19.46 -31.85
N LEU A 59 9.56 18.85 -33.02
CA LEU A 59 8.49 17.87 -33.21
C LEU A 59 8.67 16.61 -32.35
N LYS A 60 9.91 16.16 -32.12
CA LYS A 60 10.19 15.05 -31.19
C LYS A 60 9.95 15.47 -29.75
N LYS A 61 10.40 16.66 -29.36
CA LYS A 61 10.22 17.20 -28.01
C LYS A 61 8.73 17.32 -27.66
N GLY A 62 7.92 17.92 -28.53
CA GLY A 62 6.47 18.05 -28.30
C GLY A 62 5.76 16.69 -28.12
N LYS A 63 6.16 15.66 -28.88
CA LYS A 63 5.63 14.29 -28.70
C LYS A 63 6.05 13.62 -27.39
N VAL A 64 7.26 13.89 -26.90
CA VAL A 64 7.70 13.42 -25.58
C VAL A 64 6.94 14.17 -24.47
N GLU A 65 6.71 15.46 -24.62
CA GLU A 65 5.93 16.27 -23.66
C GLU A 65 4.46 15.82 -23.63
N GLU A 66 3.83 15.60 -24.79
CA GLU A 66 2.46 15.06 -24.91
C GLU A 66 2.32 13.65 -24.29
N THR A 67 3.23 12.72 -24.60
CA THR A 67 3.18 11.36 -24.02
C THR A 67 3.45 11.35 -22.51
N GLN A 68 4.36 12.19 -22.02
CA GLN A 68 4.58 12.35 -20.57
C GLN A 68 3.31 12.91 -19.88
N GLN A 69 2.64 13.88 -20.49
CA GLN A 69 1.43 14.49 -19.95
C GLN A 69 0.27 13.48 -19.84
N ILE A 70 0.06 12.64 -20.87
CA ILE A 70 -0.92 11.55 -20.86
C ILE A 70 -0.61 10.54 -19.73
N VAL A 71 0.66 10.16 -19.55
CA VAL A 71 1.08 9.22 -18.50
C VAL A 71 0.84 9.78 -17.10
N ASP A 72 1.12 11.07 -16.85
CA ASP A 72 0.88 11.66 -15.54
C ASP A 72 -0.62 11.92 -15.27
N GLU A 73 -1.44 12.26 -16.26
CA GLU A 73 -2.90 12.32 -16.11
C GLU A 73 -3.52 10.96 -15.76
N GLU A 74 -3.12 9.90 -16.47
CA GLU A 74 -3.57 8.52 -16.19
C GLU A 74 -3.16 8.05 -14.80
N LYS A 75 -1.93 8.38 -14.38
CA LYS A 75 -1.42 8.10 -13.03
C LYS A 75 -2.18 8.86 -11.94
N TYR A 76 -2.57 10.11 -12.17
CA TYR A 76 -3.46 10.86 -11.26
C TYR A 76 -4.86 10.25 -11.20
N ARG A 77 -5.41 9.81 -12.33
CA ARG A 77 -6.72 9.12 -12.41
C ARG A 77 -6.72 7.81 -11.61
N LEU A 78 -5.72 6.96 -11.81
CA LEU A 78 -5.55 5.70 -11.09
C LEU A 78 -5.27 5.88 -9.59
N LEU A 79 -4.57 6.95 -9.20
CA LEU A 79 -4.37 7.27 -7.78
C LEU A 79 -5.69 7.64 -7.11
N LYS A 80 -6.49 8.51 -7.75
CA LYS A 80 -7.80 8.90 -7.23
C LYS A 80 -8.78 7.72 -7.14
N GLU A 81 -8.81 6.84 -8.13
CA GLU A 81 -9.63 5.63 -8.11
C GLU A 81 -9.23 4.68 -6.96
N LYS A 82 -7.93 4.60 -6.63
CA LYS A 82 -7.46 3.88 -5.44
C LYS A 82 -7.87 4.54 -4.13
N ASP A 83 -7.83 5.86 -4.03
CA ASP A 83 -8.30 6.56 -2.83
C ASP A 83 -9.82 6.40 -2.63
N ASP A 84 -10.62 6.55 -3.70
CA ASP A 84 -12.07 6.38 -3.66
C ASP A 84 -12.47 4.93 -3.29
N THR A 85 -11.76 3.91 -3.80
CA THR A 85 -11.99 2.49 -3.44
C THR A 85 -11.50 2.13 -2.03
N ILE A 86 -10.43 2.77 -1.53
CA ILE A 86 -10.02 2.66 -0.12
C ILE A 86 -11.10 3.26 0.80
N VAL A 87 -11.76 4.35 0.40
CA VAL A 87 -12.84 4.96 1.17
C VAL A 87 -14.08 4.06 1.23
N THR A 88 -14.50 3.44 0.12
CA THR A 88 -15.64 2.50 0.14
C THR A 88 -15.35 1.26 0.99
N LEU A 89 -14.21 0.59 0.78
CA LEU A 89 -13.80 -0.58 1.57
C LEU A 89 -13.70 -0.26 3.08
N LYS A 90 -13.26 0.94 3.44
CA LYS A 90 -13.20 1.41 4.83
C LYS A 90 -14.60 1.58 5.44
N LYS A 91 -15.58 2.06 4.66
CA LYS A 91 -16.99 2.18 5.08
C LYS A 91 -17.66 0.81 5.22
N GLU A 92 -17.47 -0.09 4.26
CA GLU A 92 -17.96 -1.47 4.31
C GLU A 92 -17.40 -2.24 5.50
N LYS A 93 -16.10 -2.08 5.80
CA LYS A 93 -15.48 -2.64 7.01
C LYS A 93 -16.12 -2.13 8.30
N GLN A 94 -16.47 -0.85 8.38
CA GLN A 94 -17.20 -0.30 9.54
C GLN A 94 -18.63 -0.84 9.64
N GLU A 95 -19.29 -1.10 8.51
CA GLU A 95 -20.64 -1.69 8.46
C GLU A 95 -20.63 -3.17 8.88
N MET A 96 -19.64 -3.96 8.44
CA MET A 96 -19.43 -5.33 8.91
C MET A 96 -19.15 -5.39 10.42
N VAL A 97 -18.28 -4.52 10.94
CA VAL A 97 -17.99 -4.44 12.39
C VAL A 97 -19.26 -4.12 13.20
N ARG A 98 -20.13 -3.22 12.70
CA ARG A 98 -21.40 -2.91 13.35
C ARG A 98 -22.35 -4.11 13.37
N SER A 99 -22.49 -4.83 12.25
CA SER A 99 -23.34 -6.02 12.16
C SER A 99 -22.82 -7.18 13.03
N LEU A 100 -21.50 -7.32 13.18
CA LEU A 100 -20.91 -8.26 14.13
C LEU A 100 -21.20 -7.85 15.58
N LYS A 101 -21.18 -6.56 15.91
CA LYS A 101 -21.57 -6.06 17.24
C LYS A 101 -23.03 -6.34 17.56
N GLU A 102 -23.96 -6.07 16.62
CA GLU A 102 -25.38 -6.42 16.79
C GLU A 102 -25.60 -7.93 17.00
N LYS A 103 -24.80 -8.78 16.35
CA LYS A 103 -24.85 -10.24 16.56
C LYS A 103 -24.30 -10.65 17.93
N GLU A 104 -23.21 -10.05 18.39
CA GLU A 104 -22.65 -10.25 19.74
C GLU A 104 -23.66 -9.82 20.83
N ASP A 105 -24.31 -8.68 20.63
CA ASP A 105 -25.33 -8.15 21.54
C ASP A 105 -26.59 -9.04 21.54
N MET A 106 -27.04 -9.54 20.37
CA MET A 106 -28.14 -10.53 20.29
C MET A 106 -27.81 -11.86 20.98
N VAL A 107 -26.60 -12.39 20.83
CA VAL A 107 -26.16 -13.61 21.53
C VAL A 107 -26.17 -13.39 23.05
N SER A 108 -25.67 -12.25 23.52
CA SER A 108 -25.71 -11.86 24.94
C SER A 108 -27.14 -11.80 25.47
N LEU A 109 -28.09 -11.30 24.66
CA LEU A 109 -29.51 -11.24 24.98
C LEU A 109 -30.24 -12.60 24.90
N LEU A 110 -29.66 -13.59 24.23
CA LEU A 110 -30.14 -14.98 24.24
C LEU A 110 -29.66 -15.71 25.49
N MET A 111 -28.36 -15.63 25.83
CA MET A 111 -27.81 -16.21 27.07
C MET A 111 -28.59 -15.73 28.30
N ALA A 112 -28.80 -14.41 28.43
CA ALA A 112 -29.55 -13.83 29.55
C ALA A 112 -31.05 -14.23 29.60
N LYS A 113 -31.61 -14.77 28.52
CA LYS A 113 -32.96 -15.38 28.52
C LYS A 113 -32.92 -16.84 28.93
N GLU A 114 -31.88 -17.57 28.56
CA GLU A 114 -31.67 -18.97 28.95
C GLU A 114 -31.43 -19.06 30.47
N ASP A 115 -30.56 -18.22 31.03
CA ASP A 115 -30.36 -18.05 32.48
C ASP A 115 -31.68 -17.77 33.22
N MET A 116 -32.55 -16.94 32.64
CA MET A 116 -33.85 -16.59 33.20
C MET A 116 -34.86 -17.76 33.13
N VAL A 117 -34.78 -18.61 32.11
CA VAL A 117 -35.59 -19.84 32.00
C VAL A 117 -35.17 -20.84 33.07
N ASP A 118 -33.87 -21.09 33.26
CA ASP A 118 -33.39 -22.03 34.27
C ASP A 118 -33.64 -21.53 35.70
N LEU A 119 -33.43 -20.24 35.99
CA LEU A 119 -33.81 -19.67 37.29
C LEU A 119 -35.32 -19.81 37.56
N LYS A 120 -36.17 -19.59 36.54
CA LYS A 120 -37.61 -19.74 36.65
C LYS A 120 -38.04 -21.20 36.84
N LYS A 121 -37.34 -22.15 36.23
CA LYS A 121 -37.52 -23.59 36.43
C LYS A 121 -37.18 -23.99 37.87
N VAL A 122 -36.01 -23.58 38.38
CA VAL A 122 -35.60 -23.82 39.78
C VAL A 122 -36.63 -23.22 40.76
N MET A 123 -37.16 -22.02 40.50
CA MET A 123 -38.23 -21.42 41.31
C MET A 123 -39.56 -22.18 41.28
N VAL A 124 -39.86 -22.91 40.19
CA VAL A 124 -41.06 -23.77 40.11
C VAL A 124 -40.83 -25.09 40.86
N GLU A 125 -39.67 -25.72 40.67
CA GLU A 125 -39.28 -26.95 41.38
C GLU A 125 -39.24 -26.75 42.90
N GLU A 126 -38.71 -25.61 43.37
CA GLU A 126 -38.67 -25.29 44.81
C GLU A 126 -40.06 -25.00 45.39
N ARG A 127 -40.94 -24.31 44.63
CA ARG A 127 -42.33 -24.11 45.03
C ARG A 127 -43.09 -25.43 45.14
N GLN A 128 -42.81 -26.38 44.25
CA GLN A 128 -43.41 -27.71 44.30
C GLN A 128 -42.92 -28.48 45.54
N ARG A 129 -41.61 -28.50 45.83
CA ARG A 129 -41.06 -29.10 47.07
C ARG A 129 -41.74 -28.57 48.34
N ILE A 130 -41.92 -27.25 48.45
CA ILE A 130 -42.56 -26.63 49.63
C ILE A 130 -44.03 -27.06 49.78
N ILE A 131 -44.75 -27.25 48.67
CA ILE A 131 -46.14 -27.74 48.67
C ILE A 131 -46.18 -29.21 49.13
N ASP A 132 -45.31 -30.04 48.58
CA ASP A 132 -45.28 -31.48 48.88
C ASP A 132 -44.85 -31.77 50.32
N GLU A 133 -43.80 -31.09 50.82
CA GLU A 133 -43.44 -31.15 52.24
C GLU A 133 -44.55 -30.62 53.16
N GLY A 134 -45.31 -29.61 52.74
CA GLY A 134 -46.46 -29.10 53.48
C GLY A 134 -47.59 -30.12 53.59
N ASN A 135 -47.87 -30.84 52.49
CA ASN A 135 -48.85 -31.91 52.44
C ASN A 135 -48.45 -33.11 53.31
N ASP A 136 -47.19 -33.56 53.24
CA ASP A 136 -46.68 -34.68 54.06
C ASP A 136 -46.73 -34.38 55.56
N ARG A 137 -46.38 -33.15 55.97
CA ARG A 137 -46.50 -32.72 57.38
C ARG A 137 -47.96 -32.73 57.84
N LEU A 138 -48.89 -32.21 57.02
CA LEU A 138 -50.33 -32.20 57.32
C LEU A 138 -50.95 -33.60 57.31
N LEU A 139 -50.44 -34.54 56.51
CA LEU A 139 -50.86 -35.94 56.53
C LEU A 139 -50.44 -36.59 57.86
N LYS A 140 -49.17 -36.43 58.24
CA LYS A 140 -48.64 -36.98 59.49
C LYS A 140 -49.32 -36.43 60.74
N GLU A 141 -49.61 -35.12 60.80
CA GLU A 141 -50.33 -34.50 61.92
C GLU A 141 -51.77 -35.03 62.05
N LYS A 142 -52.44 -35.35 60.92
CA LYS A 142 -53.75 -36.00 60.92
C LYS A 142 -53.66 -37.43 61.44
N ASP A 143 -52.69 -38.21 61.00
CA ASP A 143 -52.49 -39.60 61.45
C ASP A 143 -52.14 -39.66 62.95
N ASP A 144 -51.25 -38.80 63.45
CA ASP A 144 -50.94 -38.67 64.88
C ASP A 144 -52.19 -38.25 65.70
N THR A 145 -53.09 -37.46 65.10
CA THR A 145 -54.36 -37.03 65.73
C THR A 145 -55.41 -38.13 65.72
N ILE A 146 -55.53 -38.89 64.63
CA ILE A 146 -56.37 -40.10 64.54
C ILE A 146 -55.88 -41.15 65.54
N PHE A 147 -54.57 -41.30 65.72
CA PHE A 147 -53.97 -42.19 66.70
C PHE A 147 -54.31 -41.79 68.14
N ARG A 148 -54.22 -40.49 68.50
CA ARG A 148 -54.68 -39.99 69.82
C ARG A 148 -56.17 -40.29 70.06
N PHE A 149 -57.05 -39.94 69.12
CA PHE A 149 -58.49 -40.20 69.27
C PHE A 149 -58.82 -41.70 69.34
N THR A 150 -58.05 -42.55 68.65
CA THR A 150 -58.20 -44.01 68.72
C THR A 150 -57.84 -44.52 70.13
N LYS A 151 -56.74 -44.04 70.70
CA LYS A 151 -56.32 -44.37 72.07
C LYS A 151 -57.31 -43.88 73.13
N GLU A 152 -57.79 -42.63 73.02
CA GLU A 152 -58.83 -42.08 73.91
C GLU A 152 -60.13 -42.89 73.82
N LYS A 153 -60.50 -43.37 72.62
CA LYS A 153 -61.65 -44.26 72.41
C LYS A 153 -61.46 -45.62 73.08
N GLU A 154 -60.27 -46.22 73.02
CA GLU A 154 -59.96 -47.45 73.77
C GLU A 154 -60.00 -47.24 75.28
N GLU A 155 -59.56 -46.08 75.77
CA GLU A 155 -59.64 -45.71 77.20
C GLU A 155 -61.10 -45.49 77.65
N MET A 156 -61.95 -44.86 76.83
CA MET A 156 -63.39 -44.80 77.08
C MET A 156 -64.04 -46.19 77.07
N VAL A 157 -63.63 -47.11 76.19
CA VAL A 157 -64.13 -48.50 76.17
C VAL A 157 -63.69 -49.28 77.42
N ARG A 158 -62.46 -49.07 77.93
CA ARG A 158 -62.03 -49.61 79.24
C ARG A 158 -62.90 -49.08 80.38
N LEU A 159 -63.09 -47.77 80.47
CA LEU A 159 -63.90 -47.12 81.51
C LEU A 159 -65.39 -47.53 81.45
N LEU A 160 -65.92 -47.84 80.27
CA LEU A 160 -67.27 -48.39 80.11
C LEU A 160 -67.35 -49.84 80.62
N LYS A 161 -66.36 -50.70 80.30
CA LYS A 161 -66.28 -52.05 80.87
C LYS A 161 -66.16 -52.01 82.39
N GLU A 162 -65.29 -51.17 82.93
CA GLU A 162 -65.10 -50.99 84.38
C GLU A 162 -66.40 -50.55 85.06
N LYS A 163 -67.16 -49.62 84.46
CA LYS A 163 -68.51 -49.26 84.92
C LYS A 163 -69.50 -50.42 84.85
N GLU A 164 -69.44 -51.26 83.82
CA GLU A 164 -70.32 -52.43 83.67
C GLU A 164 -69.97 -53.57 84.64
N ASP A 165 -68.68 -53.75 84.95
CA ASP A 165 -68.18 -54.62 86.02
C ASP A 165 -68.61 -54.09 87.41
N ILE A 166 -68.53 -52.78 87.65
CA ILE A 166 -69.07 -52.13 88.86
C ILE A 166 -70.59 -52.33 88.96
N ILE A 167 -71.36 -52.18 87.87
CA ILE A 167 -72.81 -52.45 87.86
C ILE A 167 -73.11 -53.92 88.15
N ARG A 168 -72.26 -54.86 87.70
CA ARG A 168 -72.36 -56.28 88.06
C ARG A 168 -72.14 -56.49 89.55
N LEU A 169 -71.08 -55.92 90.12
CA LEU A 169 -70.78 -55.97 91.55
C LEU A 169 -71.86 -55.27 92.40
N MET A 170 -72.51 -54.21 91.90
CA MET A 170 -73.64 -53.57 92.58
C MET A 170 -74.93 -54.40 92.53
N LYS A 171 -75.14 -55.24 91.50
CA LYS A 171 -76.22 -56.24 91.49
C LYS A 171 -75.92 -57.38 92.47
N GLU A 172 -74.70 -57.90 92.44
CA GLU A 172 -74.24 -58.98 93.32
C GLU A 172 -74.27 -58.55 94.80
N ASN A 173 -73.78 -57.35 95.12
CA ASN A 173 -73.99 -56.73 96.44
C ASN A 173 -75.46 -56.43 96.73
N GLY A 174 -76.30 -56.13 95.73
CA GLY A 174 -77.74 -55.97 95.90
C GLY A 174 -78.46 -57.27 96.29
N ASP A 175 -77.99 -58.41 95.80
CA ASP A 175 -78.48 -59.74 96.17
C ASP A 175 -77.91 -60.23 97.52
N VAL A 176 -76.68 -59.84 97.86
CA VAL A 176 -76.14 -59.95 99.22
C VAL A 176 -76.92 -59.08 100.21
N VAL A 177 -77.27 -57.83 99.86
CA VAL A 177 -78.10 -56.95 100.70
C VAL A 177 -79.52 -57.51 100.87
N ARG A 178 -80.15 -58.08 99.84
CA ARG A 178 -81.40 -58.85 99.97
C ARG A 178 -81.28 -60.06 100.91
N SER A 179 -80.08 -60.60 101.07
CA SER A 179 -79.80 -61.75 101.95
C SER A 179 -79.46 -61.34 103.38
N ILE A 180 -78.88 -60.15 103.58
CA ILE A 180 -78.47 -59.60 104.89
C ILE A 180 -79.57 -58.76 105.55
N GLN A 181 -80.53 -58.20 104.79
CA GLN A 181 -81.69 -57.45 105.32
C GLN A 181 -82.76 -58.34 106.00
N LYS A 182 -82.31 -59.32 106.78
CA LYS A 182 -83.07 -59.96 107.87
C LYS A 182 -82.53 -59.65 109.27
N GLU A 183 -81.31 -59.10 109.40
CA GLU A 183 -80.71 -58.73 110.70
C GLU A 183 -80.07 -57.32 110.66
N ASP A 184 -80.70 -56.40 111.41
CA ASP A 184 -80.19 -55.26 112.19
C ASP A 184 -79.40 -54.05 111.59
N MET A 185 -80.08 -52.89 111.61
CA MET A 185 -79.70 -51.57 112.18
C MET A 185 -78.41 -50.75 111.77
N VAL A 186 -78.68 -49.54 111.21
CA VAL A 186 -78.17 -48.18 111.64
C VAL A 186 -76.78 -47.59 111.18
N ASN A 187 -76.82 -46.44 110.46
CA ASN A 187 -75.81 -45.32 110.30
C ASN A 187 -74.41 -45.58 109.62
N SER A 188 -73.56 -44.62 109.10
CA SER A 188 -73.66 -43.24 108.51
C SER A 188 -72.31 -42.76 107.79
N GLU A 189 -72.37 -41.84 106.78
CA GLU A 189 -71.42 -40.72 106.34
C GLU A 189 -69.99 -40.77 105.64
N ASN A 190 -69.86 -40.01 104.50
CA ASN A 190 -68.87 -38.94 104.02
C ASN A 190 -67.33 -39.08 103.59
N GLY A 191 -66.80 -38.19 102.68
CA GLY A 191 -65.39 -38.15 102.08
C GLY A 191 -64.88 -36.87 101.27
N SER A 192 -63.66 -36.81 100.63
CA SER A 192 -63.05 -35.60 99.91
C SER A 192 -61.85 -35.79 98.89
N ILE A 193 -61.41 -34.76 98.09
CA ILE A 193 -60.45 -34.76 96.88
C ILE A 193 -59.54 -33.45 96.70
N LYS A 194 -58.31 -33.42 96.04
CA LYS A 194 -57.36 -32.25 95.71
C LYS A 194 -56.30 -32.42 94.50
N ASP A 195 -55.57 -31.37 93.99
CA ASP A 195 -54.53 -31.31 92.83
C ASP A 195 -53.73 -29.91 92.73
N LYS A 196 -52.72 -29.41 91.89
CA LYS A 196 -51.50 -29.77 91.00
C LYS A 196 -50.80 -28.47 90.32
N LYS A 197 -49.60 -28.47 89.60
CA LYS A 197 -49.10 -27.61 88.38
C LYS A 197 -47.63 -26.93 88.27
N GLN A 198 -47.07 -26.69 87.01
CA GLN A 198 -46.16 -25.57 86.41
C GLN A 198 -44.56 -25.66 86.32
N THR A 199 -43.62 -24.94 85.56
CA THR A 199 -43.43 -23.72 84.62
C THR A 199 -42.11 -23.74 83.67
N THR A 200 -41.64 -22.68 82.92
CA THR A 200 -40.51 -22.59 81.85
C THR A 200 -39.79 -21.20 81.57
N ASP A 201 -38.52 -21.09 81.06
CA ASP A 201 -37.88 -19.99 80.20
C ASP A 201 -36.36 -20.24 79.77
N ASP A 202 -35.83 -19.67 78.64
CA ASP A 202 -34.39 -19.31 78.28
C ASP A 202 -34.16 -18.91 76.75
N GLY A 203 -33.16 -18.07 76.35
CA GLY A 203 -32.68 -18.09 74.93
C GLY A 203 -31.95 -16.94 74.16
N ASN A 204 -31.74 -15.69 74.64
CA ASN A 204 -31.48 -14.54 73.72
C ASN A 204 -30.02 -14.16 73.31
N ASP A 205 -28.98 -14.50 74.08
CA ASP A 205 -27.68 -13.79 74.00
C ASP A 205 -26.74 -14.15 72.83
N ARG A 206 -27.08 -15.13 72.00
CA ARG A 206 -26.10 -15.78 71.10
C ARG A 206 -25.75 -15.02 69.80
N LEU A 207 -26.46 -13.94 69.46
CA LEU A 207 -26.42 -13.30 68.13
C LEU A 207 -25.44 -12.11 67.96
N ILE A 208 -24.79 -11.63 69.02
CA ILE A 208 -24.09 -10.32 69.00
C ILE A 208 -22.59 -10.42 68.68
N SER A 209 -21.91 -11.52 69.04
CA SER A 209 -20.44 -11.63 68.94
C SER A 209 -19.92 -11.84 67.51
N GLU A 210 -20.67 -12.55 66.67
CA GLU A 210 -20.21 -13.02 65.35
C GLU A 210 -20.03 -11.87 64.32
N LYS A 211 -20.76 -10.76 64.49
CA LYS A 211 -20.87 -9.69 63.50
C LYS A 211 -19.62 -8.80 63.38
N ASN A 212 -18.80 -8.71 64.43
CA ASN A 212 -17.65 -7.79 64.46
C ASN A 212 -16.40 -8.35 63.75
N THR A 213 -16.23 -9.68 63.72
CA THR A 213 -15.05 -10.38 63.17
C THR A 213 -14.98 -10.39 61.63
N ILE A 214 -16.06 -9.97 60.96
CA ILE A 214 -16.14 -9.86 59.50
C ILE A 214 -15.67 -8.47 59.02
N VAL A 215 -15.91 -7.42 59.81
CA VAL A 215 -15.66 -6.03 59.40
C VAL A 215 -14.16 -5.72 59.25
N VAL A 216 -13.31 -6.26 60.13
CA VAL A 216 -11.87 -5.93 60.16
C VAL A 216 -11.15 -6.33 58.86
N ARG A 217 -11.32 -7.58 58.41
CA ARG A 217 -10.63 -8.13 57.22
C ARG A 217 -10.91 -7.36 55.92
N LEU A 218 -12.12 -6.80 55.78
CA LEU A 218 -12.51 -6.03 54.59
C LEU A 218 -11.85 -4.63 54.49
N THR A 219 -11.03 -4.27 55.47
CA THR A 219 -10.28 -3.00 55.50
C THR A 219 -8.87 -3.17 54.94
N GLU A 220 -8.21 -4.29 55.24
CA GLU A 220 -6.78 -4.52 54.95
C GLU A 220 -6.54 -4.76 53.44
N GLU A 221 -7.44 -5.49 52.77
CA GLU A 221 -7.39 -5.78 51.33
C GLU A 221 -7.47 -4.53 50.43
N LYS A 222 -7.88 -3.37 50.97
CA LYS A 222 -8.02 -2.13 50.18
C LYS A 222 -6.74 -1.30 50.05
N GLU A 223 -5.76 -1.48 50.94
CA GLU A 223 -4.52 -0.68 50.92
C GLU A 223 -3.41 -1.27 50.03
N GLU A 224 -3.58 -2.49 49.54
CA GLU A 224 -2.65 -3.11 48.59
C GLU A 224 -2.94 -2.70 47.14
N MET A 225 -4.22 -2.57 46.78
CA MET A 225 -4.69 -2.21 45.44
C MET A 225 -4.21 -0.83 44.95
N ILE A 226 -3.87 0.08 45.87
CA ILE A 226 -3.45 1.46 45.57
C ILE A 226 -1.99 1.55 45.10
N ARG A 227 -1.13 0.58 45.42
CA ARG A 227 0.30 0.62 45.05
C ARG A 227 0.57 0.30 43.57
N LEU A 228 -0.16 -0.65 43.00
CA LEU A 228 0.10 -1.16 41.64
C LEU A 228 -0.30 -0.20 40.50
N LEU A 229 -1.03 0.89 40.80
CA LEU A 229 -1.41 1.90 39.82
C LEU A 229 -0.32 2.95 39.53
N LYS A 230 0.75 3.01 40.33
CA LYS A 230 1.76 4.09 40.24
C LYS A 230 3.05 3.72 39.49
N GLU A 231 3.18 2.48 39.02
CA GLU A 231 4.39 1.96 38.37
C GLU A 231 4.27 1.82 36.84
N LYS A 232 3.05 1.97 36.28
CA LYS A 232 2.78 1.85 34.83
C LYS A 232 2.78 3.16 34.05
N GLU A 233 3.14 4.28 34.66
CA GLU A 233 3.00 5.61 34.04
C GLU A 233 4.27 6.09 33.31
N ASP A 234 5.47 5.63 33.69
CA ASP A 234 6.74 6.10 33.10
C ASP A 234 7.28 5.26 31.92
N THR A 235 6.57 4.19 31.49
CA THR A 235 6.97 3.42 30.28
C THR A 235 6.59 4.10 28.96
N ILE A 236 5.95 5.28 28.99
CA ILE A 236 5.44 6.01 27.81
C ILE A 236 6.11 7.39 27.66
N ARG A 237 7.43 7.48 27.90
CA ARG A 237 8.20 8.73 27.72
C ARG A 237 9.56 8.60 27.01
N LEU A 238 9.93 7.41 26.53
CA LEU A 238 11.24 7.14 25.88
C LEU A 238 11.12 6.37 24.56
N MET A 239 10.18 6.76 23.69
CA MET A 239 10.07 6.19 22.35
C MET A 239 9.41 7.14 21.32
N LYS A 240 9.79 8.43 21.32
CA LYS A 240 9.24 9.38 20.32
C LYS A 240 10.09 10.60 19.94
N GLU A 241 11.42 10.49 19.94
CA GLU A 241 12.29 11.51 19.33
C GLU A 241 13.60 10.92 18.80
N LYS A 242 13.60 10.51 17.51
CA LYS A 242 14.73 10.50 16.56
C LYS A 242 14.35 9.80 15.25
N GLU A 243 13.53 10.48 14.46
CA GLU A 243 13.38 10.23 13.02
C GLU A 243 13.17 11.60 12.38
N ASP A 244 13.83 11.84 11.24
CA ASP A 244 13.99 13.10 10.48
C ASP A 244 15.17 14.02 10.84
N ILE A 245 16.13 14.10 9.92
CA ILE A 245 16.34 15.26 9.02
C ILE A 245 17.13 14.77 7.81
N PHE A 246 16.51 14.83 6.63
CA PHE A 246 17.17 14.69 5.32
C PHE A 246 17.22 16.06 4.66
N MET A 247 18.32 16.41 3.98
CA MET A 247 18.34 17.04 2.64
C MET A 247 19.71 17.59 2.22
N SER A 248 19.99 17.45 0.92
CA SER A 248 20.86 18.29 0.08
C SER A 248 22.36 17.94 -0.06
N SER A 249 22.93 18.41 -1.17
CA SER A 249 24.22 18.00 -1.78
C SER A 249 25.05 19.23 -2.20
N LYS A 250 26.23 19.02 -2.87
CA LYS A 250 26.54 19.52 -4.26
C LYS A 250 28.01 19.97 -4.56
N GLU A 251 28.62 19.36 -5.61
CA GLU A 251 29.61 19.86 -6.62
C GLU A 251 31.13 20.22 -6.42
N LYS A 252 31.97 19.66 -7.35
CA LYS A 252 33.01 20.27 -8.28
C LYS A 252 34.53 20.40 -7.93
N GLU A 253 35.35 20.80 -8.95
CA GLU A 253 36.75 20.35 -9.27
C GLU A 253 37.80 21.46 -9.68
N ASP A 254 39.11 21.08 -9.80
CA ASP A 254 40.13 21.39 -10.89
C ASP A 254 41.36 22.44 -10.91
N ASN A 255 42.62 21.92 -11.03
CA ASN A 255 43.79 22.14 -12.01
C ASN A 255 44.91 23.32 -12.13
N LYS A 256 46.25 22.98 -12.42
CA LYS A 256 47.29 23.51 -13.47
C LYS A 256 48.76 24.21 -13.21
N ALA A 257 49.80 24.16 -14.17
CA ALA A 257 51.27 24.75 -14.23
C ALA A 257 52.04 24.83 -15.69
N ASP A 258 53.35 25.11 -16.17
CA ASP A 258 54.82 25.56 -15.83
C ASP A 258 55.90 25.92 -17.07
N LEU A 259 57.30 26.04 -16.92
CA LEU A 259 58.57 25.80 -17.85
C LEU A 259 59.41 26.92 -18.75
N LYS A 260 60.53 26.72 -19.65
CA LYS A 260 61.14 27.49 -20.95
C LYS A 260 62.77 27.57 -21.46
N LYS A 261 63.32 28.11 -22.68
CA LYS A 261 64.80 28.06 -23.36
C LYS A 261 65.39 29.06 -24.59
N GLY A 262 66.72 29.07 -25.16
CA GLY A 262 67.44 29.97 -26.31
C GLY A 262 68.78 29.60 -27.26
N THR A 263 69.53 30.48 -28.10
CA THR A 263 70.65 30.30 -29.27
C THR A 263 71.80 31.48 -29.62
N VAL A 264 72.82 31.80 -30.60
CA VAL A 264 73.55 31.64 -32.05
C VAL A 264 75.15 32.11 -32.21
N GLY A 265 76.14 32.43 -33.22
CA GLY A 265 76.57 32.84 -34.72
C GLY A 265 78.18 32.78 -35.15
N ASN A 266 79.11 33.22 -36.16
CA ASN A 266 79.51 34.09 -37.44
C ASN A 266 80.90 33.64 -38.29
N ILE A 267 81.83 34.15 -39.27
CA ILE A 267 82.41 35.34 -40.19
C ILE A 267 83.50 35.02 -41.45
N LYS A 268 84.33 35.93 -42.20
CA LYS A 268 85.28 35.82 -43.49
C LYS A 268 86.51 36.91 -43.74
N GLN A 269 87.46 37.28 -44.75
CA GLN A 269 88.11 37.12 -46.20
C GLN A 269 89.56 37.92 -46.48
N SER A 270 90.44 38.29 -47.54
CA SER A 270 90.90 38.29 -49.08
C SER A 270 92.35 39.06 -49.39
N THR A 271 93.19 39.38 -50.50
CA THR A 271 93.60 39.19 -52.04
C THR A 271 94.95 39.95 -52.66
N ASP A 272 95.37 40.01 -54.02
CA ASP A 272 96.79 40.13 -54.71
C ASP A 272 97.17 41.03 -56.08
N GLU A 273 98.41 41.07 -56.79
CA GLU A 273 99.01 42.06 -57.90
C GLU A 273 100.24 41.71 -59.00
N ASP A 274 100.66 42.47 -60.14
CA ASP A 274 101.84 42.26 -61.21
C ASP A 274 102.45 43.43 -62.28
N THR A 275 103.22 43.20 -63.46
CA THR A 275 104.32 44.06 -64.24
C THR A 275 104.62 44.10 -65.89
N ASP A 276 105.69 44.77 -66.57
CA ASP A 276 105.95 45.09 -68.12
C ASP A 276 107.43 45.52 -68.82
N THR A 277 107.72 45.62 -70.22
CA THR A 277 108.83 46.35 -71.13
C THR A 277 109.06 45.94 -72.72
N SER A 278 109.87 46.36 -73.83
CA SER A 278 110.86 47.38 -74.54
C SER A 278 111.40 46.95 -76.05
N THR A 279 112.17 47.47 -77.15
CA THR A 279 112.72 48.65 -78.08
C THR A 279 113.56 48.18 -79.43
N LYS A 280 114.29 48.74 -80.53
CA LYS A 280 114.70 49.97 -81.47
C LYS A 280 115.86 49.63 -82.64
N GLU A 281 116.44 50.13 -83.85
CA GLU A 281 116.54 51.14 -85.10
C GLU A 281 117.58 50.67 -86.34
N LYS A 282 118.19 51.18 -87.53
CA LYS A 282 118.49 52.38 -88.54
C LYS A 282 119.13 52.10 -90.08
N GLY A 283 119.78 53.00 -90.96
CA GLY A 283 120.19 52.85 -92.50
C GLY A 283 121.36 53.67 -93.38
N ASP A 284 121.44 53.72 -94.80
CA ASP A 284 122.54 53.99 -95.92
C ASP A 284 122.25 55.00 -97.17
N ILE A 285 122.84 56.21 -97.32
CA ILE A 285 122.07 57.46 -97.66
C ILE A 285 121.49 57.79 -99.09
N ILE A 286 122.24 57.95 -100.21
CA ILE A 286 121.69 58.75 -101.37
C ILE A 286 120.80 57.99 -102.36
N ARG A 287 121.09 56.72 -102.70
CA ARG A 287 120.17 55.91 -103.52
C ARG A 287 118.81 55.73 -102.81
N LEU A 288 118.88 55.57 -101.49
CA LEU A 288 117.71 55.60 -100.61
C LEU A 288 116.89 56.88 -100.73
N MET A 289 117.33 57.99 -101.32
CA MET A 289 116.50 59.21 -101.40
C MET A 289 115.39 59.15 -102.46
N LYS A 290 115.59 58.45 -103.59
CA LYS A 290 114.53 58.29 -104.60
C LYS A 290 113.74 57.01 -104.41
N GLU A 291 114.41 55.95 -103.96
CA GLU A 291 113.73 54.81 -103.33
C GLU A 291 112.85 55.29 -102.15
N ASN A 292 113.29 56.26 -101.33
CA ASN A 292 112.47 56.89 -100.29
C ASN A 292 111.22 57.58 -100.84
N GLU A 293 111.15 58.06 -102.08
CA GLU A 293 109.95 58.75 -102.56
C GLU A 293 108.82 57.74 -102.81
N ASP A 294 109.14 56.64 -103.50
CA ASP A 294 108.20 55.54 -103.74
C ASP A 294 107.97 54.68 -102.48
N TYR A 295 108.99 54.52 -101.63
CA TYR A 295 108.82 53.99 -100.29
C TYR A 295 108.00 54.93 -99.40
N ASN A 296 108.11 56.26 -99.49
CA ASN A 296 107.27 57.19 -98.72
C ASN A 296 105.81 57.11 -99.17
N ASN A 297 105.55 57.02 -100.47
CA ASN A 297 104.19 56.85 -100.99
C ASN A 297 103.58 55.50 -100.55
N THR A 298 104.34 54.41 -100.62
CA THR A 298 103.87 53.11 -100.11
C THR A 298 103.81 53.05 -98.58
N ILE A 299 104.69 53.74 -97.84
CA ILE A 299 104.62 53.93 -96.39
C ILE A 299 103.42 54.81 -96.00
N MET A 300 103.06 55.81 -96.79
CA MET A 300 101.87 56.64 -96.53
C MET A 300 100.58 55.85 -96.77
N LYS A 301 100.54 55.03 -97.84
CA LYS A 301 99.48 54.05 -98.10
C LYS A 301 99.36 53.04 -96.95
N LEU A 302 100.47 52.38 -96.58
CA LEU A 302 100.53 51.41 -95.49
C LEU A 302 100.22 52.04 -94.12
N LYS A 303 100.58 53.31 -93.87
CA LYS A 303 100.18 54.05 -92.67
C LYS A 303 98.66 54.25 -92.62
N LEU A 304 98.04 54.67 -93.73
CA LEU A 304 96.58 54.79 -93.81
C LEU A 304 95.89 53.43 -93.59
N ASP A 305 96.37 52.38 -94.24
CA ASP A 305 95.82 51.03 -94.11
C ASP A 305 96.02 50.47 -92.67
N LEU A 306 97.14 50.80 -92.00
CA LEU A 306 97.43 50.43 -90.60
C LEU A 306 96.61 51.26 -89.60
N GLU A 307 96.37 52.55 -89.86
CA GLU A 307 95.49 53.40 -89.04
C GLU A 307 94.02 52.95 -89.14
N ALA A 308 93.58 52.55 -90.34
CA ALA A 308 92.28 51.90 -90.53
C ALA A 308 92.20 50.56 -89.79
N LEU A 309 93.27 49.75 -89.81
CA LEU A 309 93.34 48.48 -89.07
C LEU A 309 93.31 48.69 -87.55
N LYS A 310 93.97 49.73 -87.01
CA LYS A 310 93.83 50.14 -85.60
C LYS A 310 92.39 50.53 -85.26
N SER A 311 91.75 51.37 -86.09
CA SER A 311 90.37 51.80 -85.85
C SER A 311 89.42 50.60 -85.82
N LEU A 312 89.59 49.65 -86.75
CA LEU A 312 88.84 48.39 -86.79
C LEU A 312 89.13 47.52 -85.56
N HIS A 313 90.39 47.47 -85.10
CA HIS A 313 90.77 46.72 -83.91
C HIS A 313 90.16 47.33 -82.63
N GLU A 314 90.20 48.66 -82.47
CA GLU A 314 89.65 49.36 -81.33
C GLU A 314 88.10 49.28 -81.28
N GLU A 315 87.44 49.31 -82.43
CA GLU A 315 86.00 49.04 -82.55
C GLU A 315 85.68 47.59 -82.15
N ASN A 316 86.48 46.61 -82.59
CA ASN A 316 86.34 45.21 -82.15
C ASN A 316 86.62 45.02 -80.66
N CYS A 317 87.55 45.77 -80.05
CA CYS A 317 87.80 45.76 -78.61
C CYS A 317 86.59 46.30 -77.83
N LYS A 318 86.01 47.43 -78.25
CA LYS A 318 84.79 47.99 -77.63
C LYS A 318 83.59 47.04 -77.78
N LEU A 319 83.47 46.37 -78.92
CA LEU A 319 82.46 45.33 -79.15
C LEU A 319 82.69 44.08 -78.27
N LEU A 320 83.94 43.71 -78.03
CA LEU A 320 84.31 42.61 -77.14
C LEU A 320 84.00 42.96 -75.67
N GLU A 321 84.23 44.21 -75.26
CA GLU A 321 83.88 44.70 -73.92
C GLU A 321 82.37 44.74 -73.70
N SER A 322 81.59 45.31 -74.62
CA SER A 322 80.12 45.26 -74.57
C SER A 322 79.61 43.82 -74.43
N LYS A 323 80.18 42.88 -75.20
CA LYS A 323 79.79 41.45 -75.13
C LYS A 323 80.21 40.77 -73.84
N LYS A 324 81.30 41.21 -73.18
CA LYS A 324 81.66 40.74 -71.83
C LYS A 324 80.65 41.26 -70.81
N GLU A 325 80.26 42.53 -70.90
CA GLU A 325 79.25 43.16 -70.04
C GLU A 325 77.90 42.43 -70.15
N ASP A 326 77.44 42.15 -71.37
CA ASP A 326 76.22 41.37 -71.64
C ASP A 326 76.29 39.96 -71.04
N ILE A 327 77.45 39.28 -71.16
CA ILE A 327 77.67 37.95 -70.58
C ILE A 327 77.67 38.00 -69.05
N ILE A 328 78.31 38.99 -68.43
CA ILE A 328 78.32 39.19 -66.97
C ILE A 328 76.88 39.39 -66.48
N LYS A 329 76.10 40.21 -67.18
CA LYS A 329 74.70 40.46 -66.85
C LYS A 329 73.83 39.19 -66.98
N LEU A 330 73.97 38.45 -68.09
CA LEU A 330 73.26 37.18 -68.28
C LEU A 330 73.66 36.10 -67.26
N LEU A 331 74.88 36.14 -66.73
CA LEU A 331 75.32 35.28 -65.63
C LEU A 331 74.67 35.69 -64.31
N ALA A 332 74.59 36.98 -64.00
CA ALA A 332 73.88 37.49 -62.81
C ALA A 332 72.37 37.18 -62.88
N ASP A 333 71.71 37.48 -63.99
CA ASP A 333 70.30 37.16 -64.23
C ASP A 333 70.03 35.65 -64.05
N LYS A 334 71.00 34.79 -64.42
CA LYS A 334 70.91 33.33 -64.23
C LYS A 334 71.12 32.90 -62.77
N GLU A 335 72.03 33.52 -62.04
CA GLU A 335 72.27 33.28 -60.60
C GLU A 335 71.03 33.66 -59.77
N ASP A 336 70.40 34.80 -60.07
CA ASP A 336 69.17 35.28 -59.44
C ASP A 336 67.97 34.39 -59.78
N ASN A 337 67.82 33.98 -61.05
CA ASN A 337 66.78 33.01 -61.44
C ASN A 337 66.98 31.65 -60.76
N ALA A 338 68.22 31.16 -60.63
CA ALA A 338 68.51 29.91 -59.91
C ALA A 338 68.16 30.03 -58.42
N SER A 339 68.49 31.16 -57.80
CA SER A 339 68.16 31.47 -56.41
C SER A 339 66.65 31.56 -56.18
N MET A 340 65.92 32.23 -57.07
CA MET A 340 64.46 32.32 -57.02
C MET A 340 63.77 30.96 -57.23
N ILE A 341 64.30 30.11 -58.12
CA ILE A 341 63.81 28.73 -58.31
C ILE A 341 64.06 27.87 -57.07
N LEU A 342 65.19 28.05 -56.37
CA LEU A 342 65.46 27.36 -55.10
C LEU A 342 64.51 27.84 -54.00
N GLN A 343 64.30 29.14 -53.85
CA GLN A 343 63.36 29.70 -52.88
C GLN A 343 61.92 29.21 -53.13
N LEU A 344 61.43 29.31 -54.36
CA LEU A 344 60.08 28.84 -54.73
C LEU A 344 59.88 27.34 -54.48
N LYS A 345 60.92 26.51 -54.66
CA LYS A 345 60.88 25.09 -54.29
C LYS A 345 60.83 24.89 -52.78
N GLN A 346 61.61 25.65 -52.02
CA GLN A 346 61.63 25.59 -50.57
C GLN A 346 60.26 26.03 -49.98
N ASP A 347 59.69 27.11 -50.50
CA ASP A 347 58.37 27.64 -50.10
C ASP A 347 57.23 26.68 -50.47
N SER A 348 57.32 26.03 -51.64
CA SER A 348 56.36 24.98 -52.03
C SER A 348 56.43 23.77 -51.09
N LEU A 349 57.64 23.31 -50.76
CA LEU A 349 57.84 22.15 -49.88
C LEU A 349 57.45 22.46 -48.42
N THR A 350 57.73 23.65 -47.89
CA THR A 350 57.29 24.01 -46.53
C THR A 350 55.78 24.09 -46.45
N LYS A 351 55.12 24.73 -47.42
CA LYS A 351 53.65 24.79 -47.49
C LYS A 351 53.01 23.41 -47.62
N GLU A 352 53.56 22.53 -48.47
CA GLU A 352 53.07 21.15 -48.61
C GLU A 352 53.17 20.38 -47.29
N ASN A 353 54.27 20.54 -46.54
CA ASN A 353 54.41 19.93 -45.21
C ASN A 353 53.45 20.53 -44.16
N GLU A 354 53.16 21.84 -44.21
CA GLU A 354 52.16 22.48 -43.35
C GLU A 354 50.74 21.97 -43.63
N ASP A 355 50.37 21.83 -44.91
CA ASP A 355 49.06 21.29 -45.31
C ASP A 355 48.93 19.79 -45.00
N ILE A 356 50.01 19.00 -45.10
CA ILE A 356 50.03 17.60 -44.61
C ILE A 356 49.83 17.55 -43.09
N LEU A 357 50.52 18.40 -42.32
CA LEU A 357 50.35 18.48 -40.85
C LEU A 357 48.92 18.88 -40.45
N ARG A 358 48.32 19.83 -41.19
CA ARG A 358 46.92 20.23 -41.04
C ARG A 358 45.97 19.05 -41.23
N LEU A 359 46.08 18.35 -42.37
CA LEU A 359 45.25 17.19 -42.72
C LEU A 359 45.46 16.00 -41.77
N MET A 360 46.68 15.77 -41.29
CA MET A 360 46.95 14.77 -40.25
C MET A 360 46.20 15.09 -38.95
N LYS A 361 46.22 16.35 -38.52
CA LYS A 361 45.50 16.78 -37.31
C LYS A 361 43.98 16.70 -37.48
N GLU A 362 43.44 17.20 -38.59
CA GLU A 362 42.00 17.13 -38.90
C GLU A 362 41.50 15.66 -38.93
N LYS A 363 42.34 14.74 -39.41
CA LYS A 363 42.08 13.29 -39.36
C LYS A 363 42.13 12.72 -37.93
N GLU A 364 43.07 13.16 -37.09
CA GLU A 364 43.16 12.77 -35.68
C GLU A 364 41.91 13.24 -34.89
N ASP A 365 41.53 14.50 -35.05
CA ASP A 365 40.33 15.09 -34.46
C ASP A 365 39.06 14.39 -34.96
N GLY A 366 38.98 14.08 -36.26
CA GLY A 366 37.89 13.29 -36.85
C GLY A 366 37.80 11.85 -36.32
N ASN A 367 38.93 11.16 -36.17
CA ASN A 367 38.99 9.82 -35.56
C ASN A 367 38.51 9.87 -34.10
N SER A 368 38.90 10.89 -33.34
CA SER A 368 38.47 11.09 -31.94
C SER A 368 36.94 11.24 -31.84
N ILE A 369 36.33 12.04 -32.74
CA ILE A 369 34.87 12.18 -32.83
C ILE A 369 34.21 10.83 -33.18
N ILE A 370 34.74 10.08 -34.14
CA ILE A 370 34.22 8.76 -34.53
C ILE A 370 34.24 7.77 -33.35
N VAL A 371 35.33 7.73 -32.57
CA VAL A 371 35.43 6.86 -31.38
C VAL A 371 34.42 7.28 -30.31
N LYS A 372 34.24 8.59 -30.08
CA LYS A 372 33.25 9.12 -29.12
C LYS A 372 31.81 8.77 -29.52
N VAL A 373 31.43 9.00 -30.77
CA VAL A 373 30.09 8.65 -31.29
C VAL A 373 29.86 7.14 -31.24
N LYS A 374 30.87 6.32 -31.52
CA LYS A 374 30.77 4.85 -31.42
C LYS A 374 30.51 4.38 -29.97
N LEU A 375 31.19 4.98 -28.99
CA LEU A 375 30.95 4.72 -27.56
C LEU A 375 29.54 5.16 -27.13
N GLU A 376 29.08 6.33 -27.58
CA GLU A 376 27.73 6.82 -27.30
C GLU A 376 26.64 5.91 -27.92
N MET A 377 26.84 5.40 -29.13
CA MET A 377 25.95 4.41 -29.76
C MET A 377 25.95 3.06 -29.02
N GLU A 378 27.11 2.59 -28.56
CA GLU A 378 27.20 1.33 -27.80
C GLU A 378 26.54 1.44 -26.41
N ALA A 379 26.68 2.58 -25.73
CA ALA A 379 25.98 2.86 -24.47
C ALA A 379 24.46 2.97 -24.66
N LEU A 380 24.00 3.70 -25.69
CA LEU A 380 22.56 3.81 -26.01
C LEU A 380 21.95 2.44 -26.33
N ARG A 381 22.68 1.59 -27.04
CA ARG A 381 22.28 0.21 -27.35
C ARG A 381 22.16 -0.66 -26.09
N SER A 382 23.10 -0.58 -25.15
CA SER A 382 23.01 -1.31 -23.87
C SER A 382 21.76 -0.89 -23.09
N SER A 383 21.55 0.42 -22.93
CA SER A 383 20.39 0.97 -22.23
C SER A 383 19.06 0.56 -22.88
N TYR A 384 18.98 0.49 -24.21
CA TYR A 384 17.82 -0.02 -24.93
C TYR A 384 17.61 -1.53 -24.69
N GLU A 385 18.68 -2.33 -24.74
CA GLU A 385 18.61 -3.78 -24.51
C GLU A 385 18.21 -4.13 -23.06
N GLU A 386 18.66 -3.33 -22.08
CA GLU A 386 18.22 -3.39 -20.68
C GLU A 386 16.74 -3.00 -20.53
N ALA A 387 16.28 -1.96 -21.25
CA ALA A 387 14.87 -1.56 -21.26
C ALA A 387 13.96 -2.63 -21.87
N CYS A 388 14.40 -3.33 -22.92
CA CYS A 388 13.67 -4.48 -23.48
C CYS A 388 13.52 -5.61 -22.47
N LYS A 389 14.60 -6.03 -21.80
CA LYS A 389 14.56 -7.09 -20.77
C LYS A 389 13.65 -6.74 -19.59
N LEU A 390 13.63 -5.45 -19.19
CA LEU A 390 12.72 -4.95 -18.17
C LEU A 390 11.25 -4.91 -18.65
N LEU A 391 11.00 -4.72 -19.94
CA LEU A 391 9.67 -4.78 -20.53
C LEU A 391 9.16 -6.23 -20.62
N GLU A 392 9.99 -7.15 -21.10
CA GLU A 392 9.70 -8.59 -21.16
C GLU A 392 9.35 -9.15 -19.76
N SER A 393 10.17 -8.85 -18.75
CA SER A 393 9.89 -9.22 -17.35
C SER A 393 8.57 -8.65 -16.82
N LYS A 394 8.16 -7.45 -17.25
CA LYS A 394 6.87 -6.85 -16.87
C LYS A 394 5.69 -7.43 -17.63
N GLU A 395 5.89 -7.88 -18.86
CA GLU A 395 4.87 -8.62 -19.62
C GLU A 395 4.61 -9.98 -18.97
N GLU A 396 5.65 -10.70 -18.54
CA GLU A 396 5.50 -11.91 -17.72
C GLU A 396 4.73 -11.65 -16.42
N ASP A 397 5.06 -10.56 -15.69
CA ASP A 397 4.34 -10.17 -14.47
C ASP A 397 2.85 -9.90 -14.73
N VAL A 398 2.52 -9.19 -15.81
CA VAL A 398 1.14 -8.91 -16.22
C VAL A 398 0.40 -10.19 -16.62
N VAL A 399 1.04 -11.11 -17.34
CA VAL A 399 0.45 -12.40 -17.70
C VAL A 399 0.11 -13.23 -16.46
N ARG A 400 1.00 -13.27 -15.45
CA ARG A 400 0.71 -13.97 -14.18
C ARG A 400 -0.45 -13.31 -13.43
N LEU A 401 -0.47 -11.98 -13.32
CA LEU A 401 -1.57 -11.24 -12.68
C LEU A 401 -2.92 -11.39 -13.41
N LEU A 402 -2.92 -11.62 -14.73
CA LEU A 402 -4.14 -11.93 -15.49
C LEU A 402 -4.66 -13.34 -15.20
N ALA A 403 -3.77 -14.33 -15.06
CA ALA A 403 -4.14 -15.68 -14.63
C ALA A 403 -4.70 -15.68 -13.20
N ASP A 404 -3.97 -15.07 -12.25
CA ASP A 404 -4.40 -14.91 -10.85
C ASP A 404 -5.79 -14.24 -10.77
N LYS A 405 -6.05 -13.23 -11.63
CA LYS A 405 -7.34 -12.54 -11.69
C LYS A 405 -8.49 -13.44 -12.15
N GLU A 406 -8.26 -14.28 -13.17
CA GLU A 406 -9.28 -15.21 -13.68
C GLU A 406 -9.59 -16.31 -12.65
N ASP A 407 -8.55 -16.86 -12.01
CA ASP A 407 -8.71 -17.83 -10.92
C ASP A 407 -9.50 -17.22 -9.75
N ASN A 408 -9.15 -16.00 -9.31
CA ASN A 408 -9.91 -15.27 -8.29
C ASN A 408 -11.37 -15.00 -8.71
N ALA A 409 -11.64 -14.67 -9.98
CA ALA A 409 -12.99 -14.50 -10.49
C ALA A 409 -13.79 -15.82 -10.42
N SER A 410 -13.15 -16.96 -10.73
CA SER A 410 -13.78 -18.28 -10.60
C SER A 410 -14.13 -18.62 -9.15
N VAL A 411 -13.26 -18.30 -8.19
CA VAL A 411 -13.48 -18.50 -6.75
C VAL A 411 -14.61 -17.60 -6.23
N ILE A 412 -14.66 -16.33 -6.66
CA ILE A 412 -15.75 -15.41 -6.32
C ILE A 412 -17.10 -15.93 -6.85
N LEU A 413 -17.13 -16.49 -8.06
CA LEU A 413 -18.35 -17.11 -8.61
C LEU A 413 -18.78 -18.36 -7.83
N GLN A 414 -17.84 -19.22 -7.41
CA GLN A 414 -18.14 -20.39 -6.57
C GLN A 414 -18.69 -19.98 -5.20
N LEU A 415 -18.00 -19.08 -4.48
CA LEU A 415 -18.45 -18.56 -3.19
C LEU A 415 -19.81 -17.86 -3.27
N GLY A 416 -20.09 -17.15 -4.37
CA GLY A 416 -21.40 -16.56 -4.63
C GLY A 416 -22.52 -17.60 -4.78
N GLN A 417 -22.23 -18.72 -5.46
CA GLN A 417 -23.17 -19.83 -5.59
C GLN A 417 -23.39 -20.57 -4.26
N GLU A 418 -22.33 -20.82 -3.49
CA GLU A 418 -22.42 -21.46 -2.16
C GLU A 418 -23.20 -20.60 -1.15
N LEU A 419 -22.96 -19.28 -1.13
CA LEU A 419 -23.66 -18.33 -0.28
C LEU A 419 -25.16 -18.28 -0.60
N GLU A 420 -25.53 -18.20 -1.88
CA GLU A 420 -26.92 -18.17 -2.33
C GLU A 420 -27.63 -19.53 -2.12
N ALA A 421 -26.92 -20.66 -2.27
CA ALA A 421 -27.44 -21.98 -1.90
C ALA A 421 -27.69 -22.11 -0.38
N THR A 422 -26.75 -21.66 0.44
CA THR A 422 -26.87 -21.64 1.92
C THR A 422 -28.03 -20.75 2.37
N LYS A 423 -28.18 -19.57 1.74
CA LYS A 423 -29.29 -18.65 1.99
C LYS A 423 -30.64 -19.30 1.68
N ARG A 424 -30.80 -19.92 0.51
CA ARG A 424 -32.04 -20.64 0.13
C ARG A 424 -32.37 -21.78 1.10
N LEU A 425 -31.36 -22.51 1.58
CA LEU A 425 -31.54 -23.57 2.58
C LEU A 425 -32.01 -22.99 3.93
N HIS A 426 -31.39 -21.91 4.41
CA HIS A 426 -31.81 -21.23 5.64
C HIS A 426 -33.23 -20.66 5.51
N GLU A 427 -33.57 -20.02 4.39
CA GLU A 427 -34.88 -19.43 4.15
C GLU A 427 -35.98 -20.52 4.11
N THR A 428 -35.71 -21.65 3.44
CA THR A 428 -36.58 -22.84 3.45
C THR A 428 -36.76 -23.40 4.87
N HIS A 429 -35.68 -23.53 5.65
CA HIS A 429 -35.74 -24.00 7.03
C HIS A 429 -36.52 -23.04 7.95
N SER A 430 -36.40 -21.72 7.72
CA SER A 430 -37.15 -20.71 8.46
C SER A 430 -38.66 -20.83 8.20
N GLN A 431 -39.05 -20.96 6.92
CA GLN A 431 -40.45 -21.18 6.53
C GLN A 431 -41.02 -22.49 7.11
N GLN A 432 -40.22 -23.56 7.16
CA GLN A 432 -40.60 -24.82 7.80
C GLN A 432 -40.81 -24.67 9.31
N LEU A 433 -39.92 -23.97 10.02
CA LEU A 433 -40.07 -23.69 11.45
C LEU A 433 -41.30 -22.82 11.75
N GLU A 434 -41.54 -21.78 10.96
CA GLU A 434 -42.71 -20.89 11.11
C GLU A 434 -44.04 -21.63 10.85
N THR A 435 -44.07 -22.47 9.82
CA THR A 435 -45.21 -23.35 9.53
C THR A 435 -45.47 -24.31 10.70
N ARG A 436 -44.42 -24.97 11.21
CA ARG A 436 -44.53 -25.91 12.33
C ARG A 436 -44.94 -25.22 13.64
N ALA A 437 -44.41 -24.02 13.92
CA ALA A 437 -44.79 -23.24 15.09
C ALA A 437 -46.27 -22.83 15.04
N SER A 438 -46.77 -22.46 13.85
CA SER A 438 -48.18 -22.15 13.61
C SER A 438 -49.08 -23.36 13.85
N GLN A 439 -48.72 -24.53 13.30
CA GLN A 439 -49.45 -25.79 13.51
C GLN A 439 -49.51 -26.20 15.00
N VAL A 440 -48.38 -26.12 15.72
CA VAL A 440 -48.34 -26.44 17.16
C VAL A 440 -49.15 -25.45 17.98
N LYS A 441 -49.18 -24.17 17.61
CA LYS A 441 -50.03 -23.15 18.24
C LYS A 441 -51.51 -23.48 18.05
N GLU A 442 -51.93 -23.86 16.84
CA GLU A 442 -53.31 -24.26 16.56
C GLU A 442 -53.72 -25.53 17.32
N GLU A 443 -52.86 -26.54 17.40
CA GLU A 443 -53.11 -27.76 18.19
C GLU A 443 -53.28 -27.44 19.69
N LEU A 444 -52.40 -26.61 20.26
CA LEU A 444 -52.49 -26.21 21.66
C LEU A 444 -53.73 -25.36 21.94
N GLU A 445 -54.09 -24.44 21.04
CA GLU A 445 -55.34 -23.69 21.15
C GLU A 445 -56.59 -24.58 21.07
N HIS A 446 -56.59 -25.64 20.26
CA HIS A 446 -57.68 -26.62 20.24
C HIS A 446 -57.76 -27.37 21.57
N ARG A 447 -56.63 -27.88 22.07
CA ARG A 447 -56.55 -28.66 23.31
C ARG A 447 -56.89 -27.83 24.56
N ILE A 448 -56.60 -26.53 24.56
CA ILE A 448 -57.07 -25.60 25.60
C ILE A 448 -58.60 -25.53 25.60
N LYS A 449 -59.23 -25.28 24.44
CA LYS A 449 -60.71 -25.20 24.30
C LYS A 449 -61.39 -26.52 24.70
N GLU A 450 -60.79 -27.66 24.38
CA GLU A 450 -61.26 -28.99 24.78
C GLU A 450 -61.21 -29.18 26.31
N VAL A 451 -60.11 -28.77 26.96
CA VAL A 451 -59.98 -28.82 28.43
C VAL A 451 -60.92 -27.83 29.12
N GLU A 452 -61.15 -26.64 28.57
CA GLU A 452 -62.12 -25.67 29.08
C GLU A 452 -63.56 -26.23 29.06
N LEU A 453 -63.95 -26.92 27.99
CA LEU A 453 -65.25 -27.60 27.89
C LEU A 453 -65.39 -28.74 28.92
N MET A 454 -64.36 -29.57 29.09
CA MET A 454 -64.35 -30.61 30.13
C MET A 454 -64.40 -30.03 31.55
N LEU A 455 -63.78 -28.87 31.77
CA LEU A 455 -63.78 -28.17 33.06
C LEU A 455 -65.18 -27.63 33.39
N GLU A 456 -65.86 -26.96 32.46
CA GLU A 456 -67.21 -26.43 32.70
C GLU A 456 -68.23 -27.56 32.94
N ASP A 457 -68.15 -28.68 32.20
CA ASP A 457 -68.97 -29.86 32.46
C ASP A 457 -68.69 -30.47 33.86
N SER A 458 -67.43 -30.53 34.27
CA SER A 458 -67.05 -30.98 35.62
C SER A 458 -67.61 -30.03 36.71
N ILE A 459 -67.53 -28.71 36.49
CA ILE A 459 -68.11 -27.69 37.39
C ILE A 459 -69.64 -27.75 37.40
N LYS A 460 -70.28 -28.09 36.27
CA LYS A 460 -71.73 -28.33 36.18
C LYS A 460 -72.15 -29.57 36.97
N ARG A 461 -71.51 -30.73 36.74
CA ARG A 461 -71.75 -31.97 37.50
C ARG A 461 -71.49 -31.80 38.99
N LYS A 462 -70.48 -31.00 39.38
CA LYS A 462 -70.24 -30.63 40.78
C LYS A 462 -71.41 -29.84 41.38
N ARG A 463 -71.91 -28.80 40.71
CA ARG A 463 -73.07 -28.01 41.16
C ARG A 463 -74.32 -28.88 41.32
N GLU A 464 -74.59 -29.76 40.36
CA GLU A 464 -75.71 -30.72 40.39
C GLU A 464 -75.60 -31.68 41.59
N PHE A 465 -74.40 -32.21 41.86
CA PHE A 465 -74.15 -33.05 43.03
C PHE A 465 -74.31 -32.28 44.36
N GLU A 466 -73.82 -31.04 44.43
CA GLU A 466 -73.97 -30.17 45.60
C GLU A 466 -75.45 -29.88 45.89
N GLU A 467 -76.27 -29.57 44.88
CA GLU A 467 -77.71 -29.35 45.03
C GLU A 467 -78.46 -30.63 45.47
N VAL A 468 -78.15 -31.78 44.89
CA VAL A 468 -78.69 -33.08 45.33
C VAL A 468 -78.29 -33.39 46.78
N SER A 469 -77.04 -33.09 47.17
CA SER A 469 -76.56 -33.29 48.54
C SER A 469 -77.28 -32.38 49.54
N LYS A 470 -77.49 -31.11 49.20
CA LYS A 470 -78.20 -30.11 50.02
C LYS A 470 -79.67 -30.50 50.21
N SER A 471 -80.33 -30.92 49.13
CA SER A 471 -81.70 -31.43 49.15
C SER A 471 -81.82 -32.69 50.01
N ARG A 472 -80.82 -33.59 49.94
CA ARG A 472 -80.76 -34.80 50.79
C ARG A 472 -80.57 -34.47 52.26
N ILE A 473 -79.73 -33.48 52.60
CA ILE A 473 -79.52 -33.01 53.98
C ILE A 473 -80.82 -32.44 54.54
N GLN A 474 -81.48 -31.53 53.82
CA GLN A 474 -82.77 -30.93 54.23
C GLN A 474 -83.86 -31.98 54.43
N PHE A 475 -83.93 -33.01 53.58
CA PHE A 475 -84.84 -34.14 53.76
C PHE A 475 -84.57 -34.92 55.06
N TRP A 476 -83.30 -35.18 55.39
CA TRP A 476 -82.95 -35.86 56.64
C TRP A 476 -83.17 -34.99 57.87
N GLU A 477 -82.97 -33.68 57.77
CA GLU A 477 -83.27 -32.70 58.82
C GLU A 477 -84.77 -32.65 59.12
N GLN A 478 -85.63 -32.52 58.10
CA GLN A 478 -87.09 -32.62 58.23
C GLN A 478 -87.53 -33.97 58.84
N LYS A 479 -86.94 -35.08 58.38
CA LYS A 479 -87.22 -36.42 58.94
C LYS A 479 -86.78 -36.53 60.41
N GLY A 480 -85.66 -35.92 60.78
CA GLY A 480 -85.20 -35.82 62.17
C GLY A 480 -86.18 -35.05 63.05
N ILE A 481 -86.72 -33.92 62.56
CA ILE A 481 -87.76 -33.15 63.26
C ILE A 481 -89.01 -34.02 63.51
N VAL A 482 -89.51 -34.74 62.49
CA VAL A 482 -90.68 -35.62 62.63
C VAL A 482 -90.43 -36.78 63.60
N VAL A 483 -89.25 -37.39 63.58
CA VAL A 483 -88.89 -38.46 64.53
C VAL A 483 -88.79 -37.91 65.96
N ASN A 484 -88.17 -36.74 66.15
CA ASN A 484 -88.08 -36.09 67.47
C ASN A 484 -89.46 -35.69 68.02
N GLN A 485 -90.38 -35.21 67.16
CA GLN A 485 -91.77 -34.95 67.53
C GLN A 485 -92.49 -36.24 67.96
N PHE A 486 -92.35 -37.33 67.19
CA PHE A 486 -92.94 -38.63 67.54
C PHE A 486 -92.41 -39.17 68.88
N VAL A 487 -91.09 -39.16 69.07
CA VAL A 487 -90.47 -39.61 70.33
C VAL A 487 -90.89 -38.73 71.50
N GLY A 488 -90.96 -37.41 71.31
CA GLY A 488 -91.47 -36.46 72.32
C GLY A 488 -92.89 -36.79 72.77
N LEU A 489 -93.80 -37.11 71.84
CA LEU A 489 -95.16 -37.54 72.15
C LEU A 489 -95.20 -38.87 72.91
N GLN A 490 -94.34 -39.84 72.56
CA GLN A 490 -94.25 -41.10 73.32
C GLN A 490 -93.75 -40.88 74.75
N VAL A 491 -92.74 -40.02 74.95
CA VAL A 491 -92.24 -39.66 76.29
C VAL A 491 -93.31 -38.94 77.11
N GLN A 492 -94.03 -37.99 76.51
CA GLN A 492 -95.15 -37.30 77.18
C GLN A 492 -96.28 -38.26 77.58
N ASN A 493 -96.62 -39.23 76.73
CA ASN A 493 -97.60 -40.26 77.07
C ASN A 493 -97.14 -41.11 78.27
N ILE A 494 -95.88 -41.55 78.28
CA ILE A 494 -95.31 -42.34 79.39
C ILE A 494 -95.33 -41.53 80.70
N GLN A 495 -94.89 -40.27 80.67
CA GLN A 495 -94.93 -39.37 81.83
C GLN A 495 -96.37 -39.12 82.31
N GLY A 496 -97.35 -39.06 81.41
CA GLY A 496 -98.78 -38.99 81.75
C GLY A 496 -99.30 -40.25 82.44
N PHE A 497 -98.82 -41.44 82.04
CA PHE A 497 -99.13 -42.69 82.74
C PHE A 497 -98.45 -42.77 84.12
N GLU A 498 -97.18 -42.39 84.24
CA GLU A 498 -96.49 -42.32 85.55
C GLU A 498 -97.19 -41.34 86.50
N ALA A 499 -97.58 -40.16 86.01
CA ALA A 499 -98.34 -39.18 86.79
C ALA A 499 -99.71 -39.71 87.25
N MET A 500 -100.41 -40.50 86.44
CA MET A 500 -101.64 -41.19 86.87
C MET A 500 -101.36 -42.25 87.95
N PHE A 501 -100.30 -43.04 87.81
CA PHE A 501 -99.91 -44.05 88.80
C PHE A 501 -99.43 -43.45 90.14
N CYS A 502 -98.90 -42.24 90.16
CA CYS A 502 -98.55 -41.53 91.41
C CYS A 502 -99.72 -40.81 92.11
N PHE A 503 -100.93 -40.87 91.54
CA PHE A 503 -102.14 -40.26 92.10
C PHE A 503 -103.23 -41.28 92.52
N SER A 504 -102.88 -42.58 92.57
CA SER A 504 -103.72 -43.67 93.10
C SER A 504 -103.04 -44.38 94.28
#